data_AF-A0A7C7NG61-F1
#
_entry.id   AF-A0A7C7NG61-F1
#
_cell.length_a   1.000
_cell.length_b   1.000
_cell.length_c   1.000
_cell.angle_alpha   90.00
_cell.angle_beta   90.00
_cell.angle_gamma   90.00
#
_symmetry.space_group_name_H-M   'P 1'
#
loop_
_entity.id
_entity.type
_entity.pdbx_description
1 polymer ?
#
loop_
_entity_poly.entity_id
_entity_poly.type
_entity_poly.pdbx_seq_one_letter_code
_entity_poly.pdbx_strand_id
1 'polypeptide(L)'
;MMLSMSTAIIAILNIIFVGLLPRIFFRQDGTFNLKWILTAAPYGLSPIFLLFNTKEIAIWEPFVFGFNSERLILESLAMPIFALSIALIAFTIGIHRVPLALWHQENDAPKNIVTHGSYAWVRHPFYTSFIICLTGCVIICPHLSTIGTLIYAVVVLMVTARREESRLSSSEFGEEYREYMTRVGRFFPGIGRVS
;
A
#
# COMPACT_ATOMS: atom_id res chain seq x y z
N MET A 1 15.95 23.58 5.15
CA MET A 1 15.00 23.54 4.03
C MET A 1 14.04 22.41 4.33
N MET A 2 12.83 22.78 4.76
CA MET A 2 11.70 21.89 5.02
C MET A 2 11.23 21.21 3.72
N LEU A 3 10.37 20.19 3.81
CA LEU A 3 9.66 19.66 2.63
C LEU A 3 8.97 20.81 1.90
N SER A 4 8.94 20.79 0.56
CA SER A 4 8.02 21.68 -0.14
C SER A 4 6.58 21.43 0.32
N MET A 5 5.80 22.51 0.42
CA MET A 5 4.42 22.44 0.90
C MET A 5 3.59 21.47 0.05
N SER A 6 3.81 21.45 -1.28
CA SER A 6 3.13 20.54 -2.21
C SER A 6 3.43 19.07 -1.92
N THR A 7 4.70 18.71 -1.69
CA THR A 7 5.09 17.32 -1.44
C THR A 7 4.63 16.85 -0.07
N ALA A 8 4.68 17.72 0.94
CA ALA A 8 4.11 17.43 2.25
C ALA A 8 2.60 17.18 2.16
N ILE A 9 1.86 18.04 1.45
CA ILE A 9 0.41 17.91 1.27
C ILE A 9 0.06 16.58 0.59
N ILE A 10 0.69 16.23 -0.53
CA ILE A 10 0.32 14.98 -1.25
C ILE A 10 0.66 13.73 -0.42
N ALA A 11 1.78 13.75 0.31
CA ALA A 11 2.18 12.63 1.15
C ALA A 11 1.17 12.44 2.30
N ILE A 12 0.79 13.53 2.97
CA ILE A 12 -0.22 13.52 4.02
C ILE A 12 -1.57 13.05 3.47
N LEU A 13 -2.01 13.59 2.33
CA LEU A 13 -3.26 13.19 1.70
C LEU A 13 -3.27 11.70 1.34
N ASN A 14 -2.16 11.16 0.81
CA ASN A 14 -2.08 9.75 0.48
C ASN A 14 -2.15 8.87 1.74
N ILE A 15 -1.44 9.24 2.81
CA ILE A 15 -1.46 8.50 4.08
C ILE A 15 -2.84 8.56 4.74
N ILE A 16 -3.48 9.73 4.76
CA ILE A 16 -4.86 9.89 5.24
C ILE A 16 -5.79 9.02 4.40
N PHE A 17 -5.65 9.02 3.08
CA PHE A 17 -6.52 8.24 2.21
C PHE A 17 -6.38 6.73 2.49
N VAL A 18 -5.15 6.23 2.63
CA VAL A 18 -4.88 4.84 3.04
C VAL A 18 -5.48 4.54 4.41
N GLY A 19 -5.31 5.43 5.40
CA GLY A 19 -5.83 5.25 6.76
C GLY A 19 -7.35 5.29 6.86
N LEU A 20 -8.02 6.01 5.95
CA LEU A 20 -9.49 6.12 5.93
C LEU A 20 -10.17 5.00 5.13
N LEU A 21 -9.43 4.20 4.35
CA LEU A 21 -10.01 3.12 3.54
C LEU A 21 -10.94 2.17 4.31
N PRO A 22 -10.58 1.68 5.52
CA PRO A 22 -11.47 0.82 6.29
C PRO A 22 -12.83 1.45 6.61
N ARG A 23 -12.93 2.79 6.64
CA ARG A 23 -14.18 3.52 6.88
C ARG A 23 -14.92 3.89 5.60
N ILE A 24 -14.18 4.25 4.55
CA ILE A 24 -14.75 4.78 3.29
C ILE A 24 -15.24 3.67 2.37
N PHE A 25 -14.51 2.54 2.30
CA PHE A 25 -14.73 1.54 1.25
C PHE A 25 -15.03 0.14 1.78
N PHE A 26 -14.35 -0.32 2.84
CA PHE A 26 -14.52 -1.69 3.33
C PHE A 26 -15.79 -1.85 4.18
N ARG A 27 -16.28 -3.08 4.30
CA ARG A 27 -17.41 -3.43 5.16
C ARG A 27 -17.09 -3.11 6.62
N GLN A 28 -18.09 -2.58 7.33
CA GLN A 28 -17.98 -2.12 8.71
C GLN A 28 -18.35 -3.18 9.76
N ASP A 29 -18.69 -4.40 9.33
CA ASP A 29 -19.05 -5.53 10.19
C ASP A 29 -17.82 -6.34 10.67
N GLY A 30 -16.62 -5.93 10.28
CA GLY A 30 -15.36 -6.54 10.72
C GLY A 30 -14.83 -5.95 12.03
N THR A 31 -14.06 -6.75 12.77
CA THR A 31 -13.34 -6.30 13.98
C THR A 31 -11.90 -5.87 13.66
N PHE A 32 -11.43 -4.77 14.27
CA PHE A 32 -10.03 -4.36 14.22
C PHE A 32 -9.20 -5.21 15.18
N ASN A 33 -8.64 -6.31 14.66
CA ASN A 33 -7.81 -7.23 15.43
C ASN A 33 -6.31 -6.90 15.30
N LEU A 34 -5.46 -7.69 15.95
CA LEU A 34 -4.00 -7.50 15.89
C LEU A 34 -3.45 -7.57 14.45
N LYS A 35 -4.01 -8.41 13.57
CA LYS A 35 -3.57 -8.49 12.16
C LYS A 35 -3.82 -7.16 11.44
N TRP A 36 -4.92 -6.47 11.74
CA TRP A 36 -5.18 -5.12 11.23
C TRP A 36 -4.15 -4.12 11.73
N ILE A 37 -3.87 -4.10 13.04
CA ILE A 37 -2.87 -3.19 13.61
C ILE A 37 -1.49 -3.42 12.96
N LEU A 38 -1.07 -4.69 12.84
CA LEU A 38 0.21 -5.05 12.25
C LEU A 38 0.32 -4.65 10.78
N THR A 39 -0.78 -4.71 10.02
CA THR A 39 -0.80 -4.29 8.61
C THR A 39 -0.88 -2.77 8.45
N ALA A 40 -1.59 -2.07 9.35
CA ALA A 40 -1.73 -0.62 9.34
C ALA A 40 -0.53 0.15 9.94
N ALA A 41 0.24 -0.49 10.83
CA ALA A 41 1.34 0.14 11.57
C ALA A 41 2.33 0.93 10.69
N PRO A 42 2.78 0.45 9.52
CA PRO A 42 3.72 1.19 8.67
C PRO A 42 3.19 2.56 8.23
N TYR A 43 1.89 2.67 7.99
CA TYR A 43 1.22 3.90 7.53
C TYR A 43 0.94 4.86 8.69
N GLY A 44 0.81 4.36 9.92
CA GLY A 44 0.74 5.19 11.12
C GLY A 44 2.12 5.69 11.58
N LEU A 45 3.17 4.88 11.41
CA LEU A 45 4.53 5.21 11.80
C LEU A 45 5.26 6.07 10.76
N SER A 46 4.98 5.93 9.46
CA SER A 46 5.70 6.68 8.43
C SER A 46 5.57 8.21 8.56
N PRO A 47 4.40 8.82 8.86
CA PRO A 47 4.33 10.26 9.12
C PRO A 47 5.20 10.69 10.30
N ILE A 48 5.21 9.88 11.36
CA ILE A 48 5.98 10.15 12.57
C ILE A 48 7.48 10.18 12.22
N PHE A 49 7.96 9.19 11.46
CA PHE A 49 9.35 9.15 11.00
C PHE A 49 9.71 10.28 10.02
N LEU A 50 8.78 10.67 9.14
CA LEU A 50 8.97 11.82 8.25
C LEU A 50 9.10 13.13 9.04
N LEU A 51 8.31 13.31 10.11
CA LEU A 51 8.37 14.48 10.99
C LEU A 51 9.67 14.51 11.81
N PHE A 52 10.12 13.37 12.33
CA PHE A 52 11.39 13.28 13.05
C PHE A 52 12.64 13.41 12.17
N ASN A 53 12.48 13.49 10.84
CA ASN A 53 13.58 13.68 9.90
C ASN A 53 13.57 15.08 9.26
N THR A 54 12.81 16.05 9.79
CA THR A 54 12.88 17.45 9.33
C THR A 54 14.00 18.22 10.03
N LYS A 55 14.59 19.23 9.37
CA LYS A 55 15.71 20.01 9.95
C LYS A 55 15.37 20.66 11.31
N GLU A 56 14.09 20.90 11.58
CA GLU A 56 13.64 21.58 12.80
C GLU A 56 13.55 20.65 14.02
N ILE A 57 13.37 19.34 13.80
CA ILE A 57 13.12 18.34 14.85
C ILE A 57 14.22 17.26 14.88
N ALA A 58 14.94 17.05 13.77
CA ALA A 58 15.72 15.84 13.53
C ALA A 58 16.96 15.67 14.42
N ILE A 59 16.99 14.52 15.08
CA ILE A 59 18.09 14.00 15.89
C ILE A 59 19.11 13.26 14.97
N TRP A 60 18.81 13.03 13.69
CA TRP A 60 19.63 12.21 12.76
C TRP A 60 19.53 12.65 11.28
N GLU A 61 20.63 12.65 10.53
CA GLU A 61 20.66 12.97 9.10
C GLU A 61 20.32 11.74 8.21
N PRO A 62 19.69 11.92 7.01
CA PRO A 62 19.53 10.86 6.02
C PRO A 62 20.88 10.23 5.60
N PHE A 63 20.88 8.93 5.29
CA PHE A 63 22.13 8.18 5.02
C PHE A 63 22.80 8.56 3.70
N VAL A 64 22.02 8.86 2.66
CA VAL A 64 22.54 8.91 1.29
C VAL A 64 22.96 10.32 0.87
N PHE A 65 22.20 11.34 1.29
CA PHE A 65 22.34 12.69 0.79
C PHE A 65 22.03 13.66 1.94
N GLY A 66 23.01 14.52 2.28
CA GLY A 66 22.80 15.58 3.25
C GLY A 66 21.66 16.50 2.81
N PHE A 67 21.19 17.37 3.70
CA PHE A 67 19.98 18.16 3.45
C PHE A 67 20.14 19.36 2.48
N ASN A 68 20.66 19.15 1.27
CA ASN A 68 20.89 20.14 0.20
C ASN A 68 20.31 19.68 -1.16
N SER A 69 20.65 20.36 -2.26
CA SER A 69 20.02 20.44 -3.61
C SER A 69 19.34 19.19 -4.20
N GLU A 70 19.75 17.99 -3.79
CA GLU A 70 19.18 16.70 -4.20
C GLU A 70 17.75 16.48 -3.66
N ARG A 71 17.35 17.20 -2.61
CA ARG A 71 16.00 17.14 -2.05
C ARG A 71 14.91 17.51 -3.06
N LEU A 72 15.16 18.50 -3.92
CA LEU A 72 14.20 18.91 -4.94
C LEU A 72 13.94 17.79 -5.96
N ILE A 73 14.99 17.03 -6.31
CA ILE A 73 14.89 15.87 -7.21
C ILE A 73 14.06 14.78 -6.55
N LEU A 74 14.36 14.44 -5.29
CA LEU A 74 13.61 13.44 -4.53
C LEU A 74 12.14 13.83 -4.37
N GLU A 75 11.85 15.09 -4.05
CA GLU A 75 10.48 15.59 -3.94
C GLU A 75 9.73 15.52 -5.29
N SER A 76 10.42 15.88 -6.38
CA SER A 76 9.87 15.79 -7.74
C SER A 76 9.59 14.35 -8.16
N LEU A 77 10.44 13.39 -7.75
CA LEU A 77 10.23 11.96 -7.98
C LEU A 77 9.14 11.37 -7.09
N ALA A 78 8.99 11.86 -5.85
CA ALA A 78 8.01 11.32 -4.91
C ALA A 78 6.58 11.73 -5.26
N MET A 79 6.37 12.95 -5.78
CA MET A 79 5.04 13.45 -6.20
C MET A 79 4.27 12.48 -7.11
N PRO A 80 4.81 12.02 -8.26
CA PRO A 80 4.11 11.08 -9.13
C PRO A 80 3.89 9.72 -8.47
N ILE A 81 4.74 9.31 -7.52
CA ILE A 81 4.57 8.06 -6.78
C ILE A 81 3.38 8.14 -5.83
N PHE A 82 3.24 9.23 -5.07
CA PHE A 82 2.04 9.45 -4.24
C PHE A 82 0.78 9.60 -5.09
N ALA A 83 0.86 10.34 -6.20
CA ALA A 83 -0.26 10.49 -7.13
C ALA A 83 -0.70 9.13 -7.71
N LEU A 84 0.25 8.27 -8.08
CA LEU A 84 -0.02 6.93 -8.58
C LEU A 84 -0.70 6.05 -7.52
N SER A 85 -0.25 6.13 -6.26
CA SER A 85 -0.89 5.46 -5.13
C SER A 85 -2.36 5.89 -4.97
N ILE A 86 -2.61 7.20 -4.90
CA ILE A 86 -3.97 7.77 -4.81
C ILE A 86 -4.82 7.32 -6.00
N ALA A 87 -4.29 7.44 -7.21
CA ALA A 87 -5.00 7.08 -8.45
C ALA A 87 -5.36 5.60 -8.48
N LEU A 88 -4.45 4.71 -8.08
CA LEU A 88 -4.70 3.28 -8.03
C LEU A 88 -5.76 2.92 -6.97
N ILE A 89 -5.73 3.56 -5.80
CA ILE A 89 -6.78 3.39 -4.78
C ILE A 89 -8.13 3.84 -5.34
N ALA A 90 -8.21 5.07 -5.87
CA ALA A 90 -9.44 5.64 -6.40
C ALA A 90 -10.01 4.81 -7.56
N PHE A 91 -9.15 4.36 -8.48
CA PHE A 91 -9.55 3.50 -9.58
C PHE A 91 -10.06 2.14 -9.07
N THR A 92 -9.39 1.54 -8.09
CA THR A 92 -9.80 0.27 -7.50
C THR A 92 -11.13 0.40 -6.73
N ILE A 93 -11.38 1.51 -6.05
CA ILE A 93 -12.69 1.78 -5.45
C ILE A 93 -13.76 1.90 -6.56
N GLY A 94 -13.46 2.64 -7.62
CA GLY A 94 -14.42 2.94 -8.70
C GLY A 94 -14.90 1.71 -9.49
N ILE A 95 -14.14 0.62 -9.49
CA ILE A 95 -14.57 -0.64 -10.15
C ILE A 95 -15.51 -1.48 -9.26
N HIS A 96 -15.49 -1.27 -7.95
CA HIS A 96 -16.32 -2.02 -7.00
C HIS A 96 -17.65 -1.33 -6.77
N ARG A 97 -18.74 -2.09 -6.88
CA ARG A 97 -20.11 -1.60 -6.62
C ARG A 97 -20.55 -1.83 -5.18
N VAL A 98 -19.86 -2.71 -4.46
CA VAL A 98 -20.13 -3.07 -3.07
C VAL A 98 -18.84 -3.06 -2.27
N PRO A 99 -18.89 -2.68 -0.98
CA PRO A 99 -17.78 -2.80 -0.05
C PRO A 99 -17.20 -4.23 0.01
N LEU A 100 -15.88 -4.34 -0.02
CA LEU A 100 -15.18 -5.61 0.24
C LEU A 100 -15.07 -5.88 1.74
N ALA A 101 -14.95 -7.14 2.13
CA ALA A 101 -14.54 -7.46 3.50
C ALA A 101 -13.09 -7.05 3.74
N LEU A 102 -12.77 -6.78 5.01
CA LEU A 102 -11.39 -6.55 5.41
C LEU A 102 -10.56 -7.84 5.26
N TRP A 103 -9.34 -7.71 4.76
CA TRP A 103 -8.42 -8.81 4.44
C TRP A 103 -8.09 -9.77 5.60
N HIS A 104 -8.28 -9.32 6.83
CA HIS A 104 -8.02 -10.10 8.04
C HIS A 104 -9.27 -10.82 8.57
N GLN A 105 -10.41 -10.75 7.89
CA GLN A 105 -11.64 -11.44 8.29
C GLN A 105 -11.64 -12.90 7.81
N GLU A 106 -11.92 -13.81 8.72
CA GLU A 106 -11.97 -15.25 8.43
C GLU A 106 -13.36 -15.71 8.00
N ASN A 107 -14.40 -14.90 8.21
CA ASN A 107 -15.78 -15.23 7.87
C ASN A 107 -16.28 -14.46 6.62
N ASP A 108 -15.51 -14.50 5.53
CA ASP A 108 -15.91 -13.91 4.25
C ASP A 108 -15.84 -14.97 3.13
N ALA A 109 -16.99 -15.54 2.78
CA ALA A 109 -17.07 -16.47 1.66
C ALA A 109 -16.95 -15.67 0.35
N PRO A 110 -16.05 -16.06 -0.57
CA PRO A 110 -15.94 -15.39 -1.87
C PRO A 110 -17.25 -15.55 -2.64
N LYS A 111 -17.67 -14.50 -3.34
CA LYS A 111 -18.89 -14.52 -4.17
C LYS A 111 -18.60 -14.62 -5.67
N ASN A 112 -17.42 -14.16 -6.07
CA ASN A 112 -16.93 -14.14 -7.45
C ASN A 112 -15.44 -13.76 -7.46
N ILE A 113 -14.74 -14.01 -8.57
CA ILE A 113 -13.40 -13.49 -8.81
C ILE A 113 -13.46 -12.24 -9.69
N VAL A 114 -12.91 -11.13 -9.20
CA VAL A 114 -12.79 -9.89 -9.98
C VAL A 114 -11.45 -9.90 -10.73
N THR A 115 -11.51 -9.91 -12.06
CA THR A 115 -10.32 -10.01 -12.94
C THR A 115 -10.17 -8.83 -13.91
N HIS A 116 -11.00 -7.79 -13.78
CA HIS A 116 -11.00 -6.61 -14.64
C HIS A 116 -10.60 -5.33 -13.88
N GLY A 117 -10.41 -4.23 -14.60
CA GLY A 117 -9.97 -2.97 -14.01
C GLY A 117 -8.55 -3.08 -13.44
N SER A 118 -8.31 -2.60 -12.23
CA SER A 118 -6.99 -2.70 -11.59
C SER A 118 -6.55 -4.16 -11.34
N TYR A 119 -7.51 -5.08 -11.19
CA TYR A 119 -7.24 -6.52 -11.07
C TYR A 119 -6.74 -7.14 -12.39
N ALA A 120 -6.92 -6.51 -13.55
CA ALA A 120 -6.30 -7.01 -14.78
C ALA A 120 -4.77 -6.84 -14.79
N TRP A 121 -4.23 -5.94 -13.96
CA TRP A 121 -2.80 -5.63 -13.90
C TRP A 121 -2.10 -6.33 -12.75
N VAL A 122 -2.71 -6.33 -11.56
CA VAL A 122 -2.17 -6.92 -10.34
C VAL A 122 -3.29 -7.54 -9.49
N ARG A 123 -3.02 -8.68 -8.85
CA ARG A 123 -4.04 -9.38 -8.06
C ARG A 123 -4.46 -8.65 -6.79
N HIS A 124 -3.56 -7.84 -6.23
CA HIS A 124 -3.79 -7.10 -4.98
C HIS A 124 -3.57 -5.59 -5.19
N PRO A 125 -4.46 -4.89 -5.89
CA PRO A 125 -4.27 -3.49 -6.24
C PRO A 125 -4.24 -2.55 -5.03
N PHE A 126 -5.02 -2.82 -3.97
CA PHE A 126 -4.91 -2.07 -2.71
C PHE A 126 -3.53 -2.25 -2.08
N TYR A 127 -3.03 -3.48 -1.92
CA TYR A 127 -1.70 -3.70 -1.34
C TYR A 127 -0.59 -3.08 -2.18
N THR A 128 -0.74 -3.14 -3.50
CA THR A 128 0.16 -2.48 -4.45
C THR A 128 0.19 -0.98 -4.21
N SER A 129 -0.97 -0.34 -4.09
CA SER A 129 -1.04 1.10 -3.79
C SER A 129 -0.40 1.45 -2.44
N PHE A 130 -0.54 0.58 -1.45
CA PHE A 130 0.06 0.81 -0.14
C PHE A 130 1.59 0.71 -0.16
N ILE A 131 2.14 -0.25 -0.92
CA ILE A 131 3.58 -0.35 -1.18
C ILE A 131 4.08 0.89 -1.92
N ILE A 132 3.34 1.40 -2.92
CA ILE A 132 3.66 2.62 -3.65
C ILE A 132 3.67 3.84 -2.70
N CYS A 133 2.68 3.96 -1.80
CA CYS A 133 2.64 5.01 -0.77
C CYS A 133 3.92 5.03 0.08
N LEU A 134 4.34 3.88 0.61
CA LEU A 134 5.54 3.78 1.45
C LEU A 134 6.83 3.99 0.63
N THR A 135 6.84 3.59 -0.64
CA THR A 135 7.93 3.88 -1.56
C THR A 135 8.10 5.40 -1.73
N GLY A 136 7.01 6.15 -1.86
CA GLY A 136 7.05 7.62 -1.85
C GLY A 136 7.66 8.19 -0.57
N CYS A 137 7.35 7.59 0.60
CA CYS A 137 7.93 8.00 1.88
C CYS A 137 9.45 7.76 1.94
N VAL A 138 9.93 6.63 1.40
CA VAL A 138 11.36 6.33 1.27
C VAL A 138 12.06 7.29 0.33
N ILE A 139 11.44 7.65 -0.79
CA ILE A 139 12.02 8.62 -1.73
C ILE A 139 12.16 9.99 -1.09
N ILE A 140 11.12 10.47 -0.38
CA ILE A 140 11.18 11.74 0.34
C ILE A 140 12.28 11.73 1.42
N CYS A 141 12.40 10.63 2.14
CA CYS A 141 13.26 10.50 3.30
C CYS A 141 13.97 9.13 3.26
N PRO A 142 15.10 9.00 2.54
CA PRO A 142 15.82 7.72 2.42
C PRO A 142 16.61 7.45 3.70
N HIS A 143 15.92 6.90 4.71
CA HIS A 143 16.47 6.61 6.03
C HIS A 143 16.12 5.17 6.44
N LEU A 144 16.90 4.58 7.36
CA LEU A 144 16.69 3.20 7.81
C LEU A 144 15.28 2.97 8.37
N SER A 145 14.67 3.98 8.99
CA SER A 145 13.30 3.90 9.51
C SER A 145 12.25 3.77 8.41
N THR A 146 12.30 4.59 7.36
CA THR A 146 11.35 4.54 6.23
C THR A 146 11.58 3.31 5.36
N ILE A 147 12.84 2.90 5.16
CA ILE A 147 13.19 1.66 4.48
C ILE A 147 12.67 0.47 5.31
N GLY A 148 12.86 0.50 6.62
CA GLY A 148 12.38 -0.53 7.54
C GLY A 148 10.85 -0.68 7.51
N THR A 149 10.09 0.43 7.48
CA THR A 149 8.63 0.36 7.36
C THR A 149 8.18 -0.19 6.02
N LEU A 150 8.85 0.17 4.92
CA LEU A 150 8.57 -0.39 3.59
C LEU A 150 8.85 -1.90 3.54
N ILE A 151 10.01 -2.35 4.00
CA ILE A 151 10.38 -3.78 4.02
C ILE A 151 9.39 -4.56 4.88
N TYR A 152 9.10 -4.08 6.09
CA TYR A 152 8.12 -4.71 6.96
C TYR A 152 6.74 -4.80 6.29
N ALA A 153 6.27 -3.72 5.67
CA ALA A 153 4.98 -3.71 4.98
C ALA A 153 4.93 -4.73 3.84
N VAL A 154 5.98 -4.79 3.00
CA VAL A 154 6.06 -5.76 1.90
C VAL A 154 6.00 -7.20 2.42
N VAL A 155 6.73 -7.52 3.50
CA VAL A 155 6.70 -8.86 4.11
C VAL A 155 5.30 -9.20 4.64
N VAL A 156 4.70 -8.31 5.42
CA VAL A 156 3.37 -8.54 6.02
C VAL A 156 2.29 -8.65 4.94
N LEU A 157 2.33 -7.78 3.92
CA LEU A 157 1.38 -7.83 2.81
C LEU A 157 1.58 -9.08 1.94
N MET A 158 2.83 -9.53 1.75
CA MET A 158 3.11 -10.79 1.05
C MET A 158 2.51 -11.99 1.79
N VAL A 159 2.67 -12.06 3.12
CA VAL A 159 2.09 -13.14 3.94
C VAL A 159 0.56 -13.09 3.89
N THR A 160 -0.02 -11.89 4.04
CA THR A 160 -1.47 -11.67 3.96
C THR A 160 -2.02 -12.10 2.60
N ALA A 161 -1.43 -11.61 1.50
CA ALA A 161 -1.83 -11.94 0.13
C ALA A 161 -1.76 -13.44 -0.15
N ARG A 162 -0.71 -14.14 0.32
CA ARG A 162 -0.60 -15.60 0.15
C ARG A 162 -1.70 -16.37 0.89
N ARG A 163 -2.09 -15.92 2.07
CA ARG A 163 -3.19 -16.53 2.84
C ARG A 163 -4.53 -16.33 2.13
N GLU A 164 -4.78 -15.12 1.63
CA GLU A 164 -5.98 -14.84 0.83
C GLU A 164 -6.01 -15.65 -0.46
N GLU A 165 -4.89 -15.69 -1.20
CA GLU A 165 -4.76 -16.48 -2.42
C GLU A 165 -5.00 -17.96 -2.17
N SER A 166 -4.46 -18.52 -1.07
CA SER A 166 -4.70 -19.91 -0.69
C SER A 166 -6.17 -20.17 -0.36
N ARG A 167 -6.84 -19.24 0.33
CA ARG A 167 -8.27 -19.36 0.65
C ARG A 167 -9.13 -19.33 -0.61
N LEU A 168 -8.85 -18.39 -1.52
CA LEU A 168 -9.57 -18.27 -2.80
C LEU A 168 -9.35 -19.50 -3.67
N SER A 169 -8.11 -20.00 -3.74
CA SER A 169 -7.77 -21.21 -4.51
C SER A 169 -8.43 -22.48 -4.00
N SER A 170 -8.78 -22.53 -2.72
CA SER A 170 -9.48 -23.66 -2.08
C SER A 170 -11.00 -23.47 -2.00
N SER A 171 -11.54 -22.38 -2.55
CA SER A 171 -12.97 -22.10 -2.58
C SER A 171 -13.67 -22.73 -3.79
N GLU A 172 -14.99 -22.58 -3.89
CA GLU A 172 -15.76 -22.97 -5.07
C GLU A 172 -15.29 -22.28 -6.37
N PHE A 173 -14.67 -21.10 -6.27
CA PHE A 173 -14.08 -20.35 -7.39
C PHE A 173 -12.58 -20.66 -7.59
N GLY A 174 -12.07 -21.71 -6.96
CA GLY A 174 -10.64 -21.99 -6.91
C GLY A 174 -10.01 -22.32 -8.27
N GLU A 175 -10.76 -22.92 -9.19
CA GLU A 175 -10.29 -23.15 -10.57
C GLU A 175 -10.11 -21.83 -11.32
N GLU A 176 -11.15 -21.00 -11.38
CA GLU A 176 -11.11 -19.65 -11.97
C GLU A 176 -9.97 -18.81 -11.37
N TYR A 177 -9.80 -18.85 -10.05
CA TYR A 177 -8.76 -18.09 -9.37
C TYR A 177 -7.36 -18.58 -9.72
N ARG A 178 -7.14 -19.90 -9.83
CA ARG A 178 -5.85 -20.47 -10.24
C ARG A 178 -5.49 -20.09 -11.67
N GLU A 179 -6.44 -20.14 -12.61
CA GLU A 179 -6.24 -19.66 -13.98
C GLU A 179 -5.93 -18.16 -14.04
N TYR A 180 -6.51 -17.37 -13.14
CA TYR A 180 -6.19 -15.96 -13.01
C TYR A 180 -4.77 -15.74 -12.47
N MET A 181 -4.30 -16.56 -11.53
CA MET A 181 -2.93 -16.48 -10.97
C MET A 181 -1.82 -16.80 -11.97
N THR A 182 -2.09 -17.55 -13.04
CA THR A 182 -1.11 -17.82 -14.10
C THR A 182 -0.89 -16.60 -15.01
N ARG A 183 -1.90 -15.74 -15.14
CA ARG A 183 -1.91 -14.60 -16.09
C ARG A 183 -1.50 -13.27 -15.46
N VAL A 184 -1.89 -13.03 -14.20
CA VAL A 184 -1.73 -11.72 -13.54
C VAL A 184 -0.74 -11.82 -12.39
N GLY A 185 0.13 -10.82 -12.22
CA GLY A 185 1.13 -10.78 -11.14
C GLY A 185 0.55 -10.35 -9.79
N ARG A 186 1.27 -10.58 -8.68
CA ARG A 186 0.74 -10.34 -7.32
C ARG A 186 0.64 -8.84 -6.98
N PHE A 187 1.79 -8.16 -7.00
CA PHE A 187 1.93 -6.73 -6.68
C PHE A 187 2.51 -5.90 -7.82
N PHE A 188 3.10 -6.54 -8.82
CA PHE A 188 3.65 -5.91 -10.01
C PHE A 188 3.21 -6.70 -11.24
N PRO A 189 2.88 -6.03 -12.37
CA PRO A 189 2.47 -6.72 -13.59
C PRO A 189 3.48 -7.79 -14.02
N GLY A 190 3.00 -9.01 -14.24
CA GLY A 190 3.84 -10.15 -14.65
C GLY A 190 4.69 -10.82 -13.56
N ILE A 191 4.87 -10.20 -12.39
CA ILE A 191 5.72 -10.75 -11.31
C ILE A 191 4.88 -11.51 -10.28
N GLY A 192 5.31 -12.73 -9.93
CA GLY A 192 4.61 -13.57 -8.96
C GLY A 192 3.39 -14.29 -9.53
N ARG A 193 3.39 -14.55 -10.85
CA ARG A 193 2.51 -15.54 -11.49
C ARG A 193 2.83 -16.93 -10.95
N VAL A 194 1.81 -17.76 -10.80
CA VAL A 194 1.94 -19.16 -10.37
C VAL A 194 1.70 -20.03 -11.59
N SER A 195 2.66 -20.89 -11.93
CA SER A 195 2.54 -21.90 -12.99
C SER A 195 1.88 -23.17 -12.48
#